data_AF-A0A7I7RCX5-F1
#
_entry.id   AF-A0A7I7RCX5-F1
#
_cell.length_a   1.000
_cell.length_b   1.000
_cell.length_c   1.000
_cell.angle_alpha   90.00
_cell.angle_beta   90.00
_cell.angle_gamma   90.00
#
_symmetry.space_group_name_H-M   'P 1'
#
loop_
_entity.id
_entity.type
_entity.pdbx_description
1 polymer ?
#
loop_
_entity_poly.entity_id
_entity_poly.type
_entity_poly.pdbx_seq_one_letter_code
_entity_poly.pdbx_strand_id
1 'polypeptide(L)'
;MSYREVSVIEIKEMLRLWLQGRGLREVARLSGTDRKTVRRYVDRARACGLDRDGDVCQLTDELLAAVIAGVRPSRPNGKSEAWRPSPLRASRSRRGWIRT
;
A
#
# COMPACT_ATOMS: atom_id res chain seq x y z
N MET A 1 -13.21 -8.46 16.05
CA MET A 1 -12.46 -7.25 15.62
C MET A 1 -13.13 -6.72 14.37
N SER A 2 -13.63 -5.49 14.40
CA SER A 2 -14.07 -4.81 13.19
C SER A 2 -12.88 -4.67 12.24
N TYR A 3 -13.14 -4.77 10.95
CA TYR A 3 -12.13 -4.54 9.93
C TYR A 3 -11.81 -3.03 9.90
N ARG A 4 -10.54 -2.69 10.12
CA ARG A 4 -10.00 -1.34 9.89
C ARG A 4 -9.16 -1.39 8.63
N GLU A 5 -9.47 -0.51 7.68
CA GLU A 5 -8.63 -0.31 6.51
C GLU A 5 -7.30 0.30 6.93
N VAL A 6 -6.22 -0.23 6.36
CA VAL A 6 -4.87 0.30 6.55
C VAL A 6 -4.44 0.89 5.22
N SER A 7 -4.27 2.20 5.18
CA SER A 7 -3.82 2.95 4.01
C SER A 7 -2.35 2.67 3.68
N VAL A 8 -1.95 2.94 2.43
CA VAL A 8 -0.54 2.83 2.02
C VAL A 8 0.36 3.76 2.84
N ILE A 9 -0.15 4.94 3.21
CA ILE A 9 0.57 5.91 4.04
C ILE A 9 0.80 5.35 5.44
N GLU A 10 -0.22 4.74 6.06
CA GLU A 10 -0.07 4.07 7.37
C GLU A 10 0.94 2.92 7.30
N ILE A 11 0.93 2.12 6.22
CA ILE A 11 1.91 1.04 6.03
C ILE A 11 3.32 1.61 5.91
N LYS A 12 3.52 2.65 5.08
CA LYS A 12 4.82 3.30 4.90
C LYS A 12 5.32 3.87 6.22
N GLU A 13 4.47 4.51 7.02
CA GLU A 13 4.88 5.05 8.32
C GLU A 13 5.20 3.94 9.33
N MET A 14 4.45 2.84 9.37
CA MET A 14 4.78 1.68 10.22
C MET A 14 6.19 1.13 9.90
N LEU A 15 6.49 0.97 8.61
CA LEU A 15 7.79 0.46 8.18
C LEU A 15 8.91 1.48 8.42
N ARG A 16 8.66 2.77 8.22
CA ARG A 16 9.61 3.84 8.52
C ARG A 16 9.97 3.87 10.00
N LEU A 17 8.98 3.82 10.89
CA LEU A 17 9.21 3.78 12.34
C LEU A 17 9.99 2.51 12.75
N TRP A 18 9.70 1.38 12.12
CA TRP A 18 10.44 0.14 12.36
C TRP A 18 11.92 0.25 11.94
N LEU A 19 12.20 0.80 10.75
CA LEU A 19 13.58 1.09 10.30
C LEU A 19 14.33 2.05 11.23
N GLN A 20 13.63 2.96 11.91
CA GLN A 20 14.24 3.93 12.82
C GLN A 20 14.76 3.35 14.15
N GLY A 21 14.58 2.06 14.45
CA GLY A 21 14.88 1.57 15.81
C GLY A 21 13.74 0.84 16.49
N ARG A 22 12.51 1.20 16.14
CA ARG A 22 11.38 1.09 17.07
C ARG A 22 10.86 -0.34 17.15
N GLY A 23 10.56 -0.78 18.37
CA GLY A 23 9.91 -2.07 18.59
C GLY A 23 8.44 -2.05 18.16
N LEU A 24 7.88 -3.23 17.84
CA LEU A 24 6.50 -3.36 17.32
C LEU A 24 5.42 -2.70 18.21
N ARG A 25 5.62 -2.70 19.54
CA ARG A 25 4.70 -2.04 20.49
C ARG A 25 4.73 -0.52 20.34
N GLU A 26 5.91 0.04 20.15
CA GLU A 26 6.10 1.48 20.00
C GLU A 26 5.60 1.95 18.64
N VAL A 27 5.89 1.20 17.57
CA VAL A 27 5.34 1.44 16.23
C VAL A 27 3.81 1.46 16.27
N ALA A 28 3.18 0.46 16.90
CA ALA A 28 1.72 0.40 17.04
C ALA A 28 1.13 1.62 17.75
N ARG A 29 1.79 2.07 18.83
CA ARG A 29 1.39 3.27 19.58
C ARG A 29 1.50 4.53 18.73
N LEU A 30 2.59 4.68 17.98
CA LEU A 30 2.87 5.86 17.16
C LEU A 30 2.03 5.91 15.87
N SER A 31 1.75 4.76 15.25
CA SER A 31 0.93 4.66 14.04
C SER A 31 -0.57 4.55 14.32
N GLY A 32 -1.00 4.48 15.57
CA GLY A 32 -2.40 4.28 15.95
C GLY A 32 -3.00 2.95 15.46
N THR A 33 -2.15 1.95 15.17
CA THR A 33 -2.54 0.66 14.59
C THR A 33 -2.37 -0.46 15.61
N ASP A 34 -3.23 -1.49 15.56
CA ASP A 34 -3.06 -2.68 16.39
C ASP A 34 -1.69 -3.35 16.15
N ARG A 35 -1.00 -3.74 17.23
CA ARG A 35 0.31 -4.41 17.21
C ARG A 35 0.34 -5.64 16.30
N LYS A 36 -0.74 -6.41 16.20
CA LYS A 36 -0.81 -7.60 15.34
C LYS A 36 -0.78 -7.22 13.85
N THR A 37 -1.35 -6.07 13.51
CA THR A 37 -1.34 -5.52 12.15
C THR A 37 0.06 -5.03 11.81
N VAL A 38 0.69 -4.27 12.71
CA VAL A 38 2.09 -3.83 12.54
C VAL A 38 3.00 -5.03 12.30
N ARG A 39 2.92 -6.05 13.19
CA ARG A 39 3.70 -7.30 13.04
C ARG A 39 3.48 -7.94 11.67
N ARG A 40 2.22 -8.11 11.25
CA ARG A 40 1.88 -8.71 9.95
C ARG A 40 2.53 -7.96 8.77
N TYR A 41 2.50 -6.63 8.80
CA TYR A 41 3.11 -5.83 7.73
C TYR A 41 4.65 -5.85 7.78
N VAL A 42 5.24 -5.78 8.97
CA VAL A 42 6.70 -5.89 9.15
C VAL A 42 7.20 -7.26 8.69
N ASP A 43 6.58 -8.35 9.13
CA ASP A 43 6.96 -9.71 8.73
C ASP A 43 6.86 -9.88 7.21
N ARG A 44 5.81 -9.33 6.59
CA ARG A 44 5.67 -9.36 5.14
C ARG A 44 6.71 -8.51 4.43
N ALA A 45 7.02 -7.31 4.93
CA ALA A 45 8.07 -6.46 4.37
C ALA A 45 9.43 -7.13 4.41
N ARG A 46 9.78 -7.79 5.52
CA ARG A 46 11.00 -8.59 5.63
C ARG A 46 11.03 -9.73 4.62
N ALA A 47 9.90 -10.43 4.44
CA ALA A 47 9.78 -11.47 3.40
C ALA A 47 9.89 -10.91 1.97
N CYS A 48 9.63 -9.62 1.76
CA CYS A 48 9.83 -8.92 0.50
C CYS A 48 11.24 -8.30 0.35
N GLY A 49 12.14 -8.52 1.31
CA GLY A 49 13.52 -8.04 1.24
C GLY A 49 13.79 -6.72 1.97
N LEU A 50 12.85 -6.21 2.78
CA LEU A 50 13.13 -5.06 3.64
C LEU A 50 14.15 -5.45 4.72
N ASP A 51 15.32 -4.85 4.65
CA ASP A 51 16.37 -5.00 5.66
C ASP A 51 16.20 -3.98 6.79
N ARG A 52 16.38 -4.47 8.01
CA ARG A 52 16.26 -3.67 9.23
C ARG A 52 17.35 -2.62 9.35
N ASP A 53 18.55 -2.96 8.89
CA ASP A 53 19.74 -2.11 9.03
C ASP A 53 19.96 -1.23 7.78
N GLY A 54 19.13 -1.40 6.75
CA GLY A 54 19.15 -0.55 5.57
C GLY A 54 18.38 0.76 5.74
N ASP A 55 18.43 1.59 4.69
CA ASP A 55 17.87 2.94 4.71
C ASP A 55 16.37 2.99 4.34
N VAL A 56 15.73 4.13 4.63
CA VAL A 56 14.35 4.45 4.23
C VAL A 56 14.15 4.41 2.71
N CYS A 57 15.21 4.57 1.90
CA CYS A 57 15.14 4.43 0.44
C CYS A 57 14.67 3.04 -0.02
N GLN A 58 14.73 2.01 0.84
CA GLN A 58 14.14 0.69 0.56
C GLN A 58 12.61 0.72 0.45
N LEU A 59 11.94 1.72 1.03
CA LEU A 59 10.47 1.86 1.02
C LEU A 59 9.96 2.41 -0.32
N THR A 60 10.34 1.75 -1.41
CA THR A 60 9.88 2.05 -2.77
C THR A 60 8.43 1.62 -2.96
N ASP A 61 7.79 2.16 -4.00
CA ASP A 61 6.41 1.81 -4.32
C ASP A 61 6.29 0.33 -4.71
N GLU A 62 7.32 -0.26 -5.31
CA GLU A 62 7.39 -1.69 -5.65
C GLU A 62 7.41 -2.58 -4.41
N LEU A 63 8.23 -2.23 -3.40
CA LEU A 63 8.25 -2.95 -2.12
C LEU A 63 6.87 -2.86 -1.44
N LEU A 64 6.31 -1.65 -1.35
CA LEU A 64 5.01 -1.42 -0.73
C LEU A 64 3.90 -2.20 -1.45
N ALA A 65 3.91 -2.23 -2.78
CA ALA A 65 2.98 -3.02 -3.58
C ALA A 65 3.11 -4.53 -3.30
N ALA A 66 4.33 -5.06 -3.23
CA ALA A 66 4.58 -6.48 -2.92
C ALA A 66 4.13 -6.86 -1.51
N VAL A 67 4.30 -5.95 -0.54
CA VAL A 67 3.81 -6.11 0.83
C VAL A 67 2.29 -6.16 0.87
N ILE A 68 1.63 -5.18 0.25
CA ILE A 68 0.16 -5.11 0.21
C ILE A 68 -0.42 -6.35 -0.47
N ALA A 69 0.16 -6.78 -1.60
CA ALA A 69 -0.28 -7.95 -2.33
C ALA A 69 -0.21 -9.22 -1.48
N GLY A 70 0.82 -9.38 -0.66
CA GLY A 70 0.97 -10.56 0.19
C GLY A 70 0.20 -10.53 1.52
N VAL A 71 -0.23 -9.37 1.99
CA VAL A 71 -1.11 -9.25 3.16
C VAL A 71 -2.58 -9.43 2.79
N ARG A 72 -2.97 -9.10 1.55
CA ARG A 72 -4.34 -9.34 1.07
C ARG A 72 -4.65 -10.83 1.22
N PRO A 73 -5.70 -11.21 1.96
CA PRO A 73 -6.08 -12.61 2.07
C PRO A 73 -6.40 -13.12 0.67
N SER A 74 -5.70 -14.18 0.25
CA SER A 74 -6.04 -14.92 -0.97
C SER A 74 -7.49 -15.36 -0.86
N ARG A 75 -8.39 -14.65 -1.53
CA ARG A 75 -9.73 -15.18 -1.81
C ARG A 75 -9.49 -16.41 -2.70
N PRO A 76 -9.91 -17.62 -2.32
CA PRO A 76 -9.92 -18.72 -3.27
C PRO A 76 -10.91 -18.33 -4.38
N ASN A 77 -10.35 -18.04 -5.55
CA ASN A 77 -10.99 -17.85 -6.85
C ASN A 77 -12.35 -17.12 -6.90
N GLY A 78 -12.32 -15.85 -7.32
CA GLY A 78 -13.51 -15.08 -7.66
C GLY A 78 -13.12 -13.81 -8.42
N LYS A 79 -12.76 -13.98 -9.69
CA LYS A 79 -12.57 -12.98 -10.75
C LYS A 79 -12.46 -11.50 -10.32
N SER A 80 -11.27 -10.92 -10.41
CA SER A 80 -11.11 -9.47 -10.52
C SER A 80 -10.76 -9.07 -11.95
N GLU A 81 -11.76 -9.03 -12.83
CA GLU A 81 -11.74 -8.05 -13.93
C GLU A 81 -12.08 -6.69 -13.33
N ALA A 82 -11.10 -6.00 -12.76
CA ALA A 82 -11.28 -4.63 -12.31
C ALA A 82 -9.94 -3.91 -12.26
N TRP A 83 -9.20 -3.90 -13.36
CA TRP A 83 -8.21 -2.87 -13.70
C TRP A 83 -8.01 -2.94 -15.22
N ARG A 84 -8.94 -2.36 -15.98
CA ARG A 84 -8.68 -2.00 -17.38
C ARG A 84 -8.11 -0.58 -17.35
N PRO A 85 -6.87 -0.33 -17.78
CA PRO A 85 -6.48 1.04 -18.11
C PRO A 85 -7.43 1.52 -19.22
N SER A 86 -8.19 2.58 -18.95
CA SER A 86 -8.97 3.25 -19.99
C SER A 86 -7.97 3.69 -21.07
N PRO A 87 -8.13 3.28 -22.34
CA PRO A 87 -7.28 3.83 -23.38
C PRO A 87 -7.50 5.34 -23.43
N LEU A 88 -6.40 6.07 -23.34
CA LEU A 88 -6.31 7.50 -23.64
C LEU A 88 -7.17 7.83 -24.86
N ARG A 89 -8.25 8.60 -24.68
CA ARG A 89 -8.97 9.17 -25.82
C ARG A 89 -8.20 10.39 -26.30
N ALA A 90 -7.27 10.13 -27.22
CA ALA A 90 -6.77 11.16 -28.10
C ALA A 90 -7.90 11.65 -29.03
N SER A 91 -8.00 12.98 -29.11
CA SER A 91 -8.28 13.78 -30.31
C SER A 91 -9.64 14.50 -30.47
N ARG A 92 -9.44 15.78 -30.83
CA ARG A 92 -10.14 16.64 -31.80
C ARG A 92 -11.42 17.36 -31.38
N SER A 93 -11.23 18.66 -31.14
CA SER A 93 -11.86 19.79 -31.86
C SER A 93 -12.99 19.42 -32.83
N ARG A 94 -14.16 19.99 -32.59
CA ARG A 94 -15.09 20.40 -33.65
C ARG A 94 -15.83 21.66 -33.24
N ARG A 95 -15.71 22.65 -34.13
CA ARG A 95 -16.42 23.93 -34.23
C ARG A 95 -17.94 23.78 -34.10
N GLY A 96 -18.57 24.85 -33.63
CA GLY A 96 -19.83 25.36 -34.18
C GLY A 96 -21.09 24.98 -33.43
N TRP A 97 -21.60 25.91 -32.62
CA TRP A 97 -23.02 25.95 -32.25
C TRP A 97 -23.52 27.39 -32.43
N ILE A 98 -24.10 27.62 -33.60
CA ILE A 98 -25.04 28.72 -33.84
C ILE A 98 -26.36 28.31 -33.16
N ARG A 99 -27.02 29.25 -32.48
CA ARG A 99 -28.49 29.25 -32.40
C ARG A 99 -29.02 30.66 -32.65
N THR A 100 -29.94 30.66 -33.61
CA THR A 100 -31.00 31.61 -33.94
C THR A 100 -31.68 32.24 -32.74
#